data_AF-A0A7S3TT10-F1
#
_entry.id   AF-A0A7S3TT10-F1
#
_cell.length_a   1.000
_cell.length_b   1.000
_cell.length_c   1.000
_cell.angle_alpha   90.00
_cell.angle_beta   90.00
_cell.angle_gamma   90.00
#
_symmetry.space_group_name_H-M   'P 1'
#
loop_
_entity.id
_entity.type
_entity.pdbx_description
1 polymer ?
#
loop_
_entity_poly.entity_id
_entity_poly.type
_entity_poly.pdbx_seq_one_letter_code
_entity_poly.pdbx_strand_id
1 'polypeptide(L)'
;APAAPAAPAPSAAWVVSATEKARYDSIFQQMAPDGGRASGAKVAPVLRRSGLPNDALKAIWSLCDVGGAGSLDADWFSVAMHLAMRSKKGEPLPQVLPPEYVPPSAR
;
A
#
# COMPACT_ATOMS: atom_id res chain seq x y z
N ALA A 1 21.44 -1.36 -26.80
CA ALA A 1 20.42 -0.59 -26.06
C ALA A 1 19.94 0.54 -26.95
N PRO A 2 18.63 0.78 -27.04
CA PRO A 2 18.20 2.17 -27.16
C PRO A 2 16.97 2.53 -26.30
N ALA A 3 17.09 3.73 -25.73
CA ALA A 3 16.06 4.71 -25.40
C ALA A 3 14.83 4.24 -24.61
N ALA A 4 14.77 4.69 -23.36
CA ALA A 4 13.53 4.93 -22.64
C ALA A 4 12.88 6.23 -23.17
N PRO A 5 11.60 6.22 -23.55
CA PRO A 5 10.79 7.42 -23.54
C PRO A 5 9.44 7.13 -22.89
N ALA A 6 9.24 7.67 -21.69
CA ALA A 6 7.94 8.13 -21.19
C ALA A 6 8.10 8.46 -19.69
N ALA A 7 8.41 9.72 -19.40
CA ALA A 7 7.90 10.31 -18.17
C ALA A 7 6.45 10.74 -18.47
N PRO A 8 5.41 10.12 -17.89
CA PRO A 8 4.11 10.73 -17.84
C PRO A 8 4.10 11.82 -16.75
N ALA A 9 3.33 12.87 -17.03
CA ALA A 9 3.09 14.12 -16.29
C ALA A 9 3.12 14.05 -14.74
N PRO A 10 3.28 15.20 -14.03
CA PRO A 10 3.08 15.29 -12.58
C PRO A 10 1.59 15.15 -12.22
N SER A 11 1.02 13.98 -12.45
CA SER A 11 -0.28 13.58 -11.95
C SER A 11 -0.13 13.39 -10.45
N ALA A 12 -0.53 14.39 -9.66
CA ALA A 12 -0.67 14.37 -8.19
C ALA A 12 0.15 13.26 -7.51
N ALA A 13 1.43 13.54 -7.23
CA ALA A 13 2.45 12.56 -6.88
C ALA A 13 1.95 11.57 -5.82
N TRP A 14 1.59 10.38 -6.26
CA TRP A 14 1.26 9.28 -5.35
C TRP A 14 2.45 9.06 -4.42
N VAL A 15 2.17 8.97 -3.12
CA VAL A 15 3.24 8.94 -2.09
C VAL A 15 4.19 7.75 -2.24
N VAL A 16 3.74 6.67 -2.89
CA VAL A 16 4.53 5.47 -3.13
C VAL A 16 5.27 5.60 -4.45
N SER A 17 6.61 5.56 -4.41
CA SER A 17 7.41 5.59 -5.63
C SER A 17 7.28 4.30 -6.44
N ALA A 18 7.51 4.36 -7.76
CA ALA A 18 7.48 3.18 -8.63
C ALA A 18 8.43 2.06 -8.16
N THR A 19 9.58 2.42 -7.59
CA THR A 19 10.54 1.47 -7.00
C THR A 19 9.98 0.81 -5.74
N GLU A 20 9.27 1.55 -4.90
CA GLU A 20 8.61 0.99 -3.71
C GLU A 20 7.45 0.10 -4.10
N LYS A 21 6.60 0.55 -5.03
CA LYS A 21 5.51 -0.25 -5.60
C LYS A 21 6.04 -1.57 -6.16
N ALA A 22 7.12 -1.58 -6.92
CA ALA A 22 7.69 -2.82 -7.45
C ALA A 22 8.11 -3.82 -6.34
N ARG A 23 8.65 -3.31 -5.22
CA ARG A 23 8.99 -4.16 -4.07
C ARG A 23 7.74 -4.70 -3.38
N TYR A 24 6.74 -3.85 -3.16
CA TYR A 24 5.48 -4.24 -2.52
C TYR A 24 4.66 -5.19 -3.39
N ASP A 25 4.63 -4.97 -4.70
CA ASP A 25 4.02 -5.86 -5.68
C ASP A 25 4.64 -7.27 -5.59
N SER A 26 5.96 -7.36 -5.50
CA SER A 26 6.65 -8.64 -5.27
C SER A 26 6.21 -9.35 -4.00
N ILE A 27 5.96 -8.60 -2.92
CA ILE A 27 5.41 -9.16 -1.65
C ILE A 27 3.94 -9.53 -1.84
N PHE A 28 3.18 -8.73 -2.57
CA PHE A 28 1.78 -8.97 -2.87
C PHE A 28 1.58 -10.26 -3.64
N GLN A 29 2.35 -10.47 -4.70
CA GLN A 29 2.37 -11.71 -5.49
C GLN A 29 2.73 -12.92 -4.62
N GLN A 30 3.68 -12.78 -3.68
CA GLN A 30 4.03 -13.86 -2.73
C GLN A 30 2.89 -14.24 -1.78
N MET A 31 1.94 -13.34 -1.51
CA MET A 31 0.75 -13.67 -0.73
C MET A 31 -0.26 -14.51 -1.53
N ALA A 32 -0.03 -14.71 -2.83
CA ALA A 32 -0.95 -15.35 -3.76
C ALA A 32 -2.35 -14.71 -3.69
N PRO A 33 -2.51 -13.47 -4.21
CA PRO A 33 -3.78 -12.75 -4.12
C PRO A 33 -4.85 -13.47 -4.94
N ASP A 34 -6.05 -13.58 -4.39
CA ASP A 34 -7.19 -14.22 -5.05
C ASP A 34 -7.85 -13.20 -5.99
N GLY A 35 -7.75 -13.43 -7.30
CA GLY A 35 -8.32 -12.52 -8.30
C GLY A 35 -7.71 -11.11 -8.28
N GLY A 36 -6.43 -10.99 -7.89
CA GLY A 36 -5.75 -9.69 -7.78
C GLY A 36 -5.99 -8.94 -6.47
N ARG A 37 -6.68 -9.55 -5.51
CA ARG A 37 -6.96 -8.97 -4.17
C ARG A 37 -6.41 -9.86 -3.06
N ALA A 38 -5.78 -9.24 -2.07
CA ALA A 38 -5.34 -9.92 -0.85
C ALA A 38 -6.30 -9.61 0.29
N SER A 39 -6.90 -10.64 0.87
CA SER A 39 -7.76 -10.50 2.06
C SER A 39 -6.96 -10.03 3.28
N GLY A 40 -7.64 -9.39 4.24
CA GLY A 40 -6.99 -8.92 5.47
C GLY A 40 -6.28 -10.02 6.26
N ALA A 41 -6.78 -11.25 6.20
CA ALA A 41 -6.12 -12.41 6.76
C ALA A 41 -4.73 -12.70 6.15
N LYS A 42 -4.51 -12.38 4.87
CA LYS A 42 -3.23 -12.52 4.17
C LYS A 42 -2.31 -11.32 4.41
N VAL A 43 -2.87 -10.10 4.40
CA VAL A 43 -2.12 -8.86 4.57
C VAL A 43 -1.65 -8.67 6.02
N ALA A 44 -2.49 -8.99 7.01
CA ALA A 44 -2.19 -8.83 8.42
C ALA A 44 -0.84 -9.47 8.85
N PRO A 45 -0.55 -10.75 8.57
CA PRO A 45 0.73 -11.35 8.93
C PRO A 45 1.93 -10.67 8.22
N VAL A 46 1.73 -10.15 7.01
CA VAL A 46 2.77 -9.41 6.29
C VAL A 46 3.05 -8.06 6.95
N LEU A 47 2.03 -7.30 7.31
CA LEU A 47 2.22 -6.05 8.04
C LEU A 47 2.81 -6.28 9.44
N ARG A 48 2.42 -7.38 10.12
CA ARG A 48 3.02 -7.78 11.41
C ARG A 48 4.53 -8.00 11.30
N ARG A 49 5.01 -8.48 10.16
CA ARG A 49 6.43 -8.66 9.87
C ARG A 49 7.21 -7.34 9.80
N SER A 50 6.53 -6.21 9.64
CA SER A 50 7.13 -4.87 9.79
C SER A 50 7.56 -4.58 11.23
N GLY A 51 6.98 -5.27 12.23
CA GLY A 51 7.27 -5.07 13.65
C GLY A 51 6.42 -3.98 14.32
N LEU A 52 5.27 -3.66 13.74
CA LEU A 52 4.32 -2.69 14.30
C LEU A 52 3.34 -3.35 15.29
N PRO A 53 2.84 -2.59 16.28
CA PRO A 53 1.79 -3.06 17.17
C PRO A 53 0.48 -3.27 16.40
N ASN A 54 -0.34 -4.22 16.87
CA ASN A 54 -1.63 -4.55 16.24
C ASN A 54 -2.55 -3.33 16.07
N ASP A 55 -2.48 -2.37 16.98
CA ASP A 55 -3.27 -1.14 16.93
C ASP A 55 -2.95 -0.30 15.67
N ALA A 56 -1.65 -0.07 15.42
CA ALA A 56 -1.18 0.60 14.21
C ALA A 56 -1.54 -0.19 12.95
N LEU A 57 -1.45 -1.52 12.99
CA LEU A 57 -1.81 -2.37 11.86
C LEU A 57 -3.29 -2.26 11.50
N LYS A 58 -4.18 -2.22 12.51
CA LYS A 58 -5.61 -2.00 12.30
C LYS A 58 -5.89 -0.62 11.73
N ALA A 59 -5.22 0.41 12.24
CA ALA A 59 -5.36 1.76 11.70
C ALA A 59 -4.95 1.82 10.22
N ILE A 60 -3.78 1.27 9.87
CA ILE A 60 -3.31 1.18 8.48
C ILE A 60 -4.31 0.42 7.60
N TRP A 61 -4.78 -0.73 8.08
CA TRP A 61 -5.79 -1.52 7.37
C TRP A 61 -7.05 -0.71 7.08
N SER A 62 -7.60 -0.05 8.10
CA SER A 62 -8.81 0.75 7.98
C SER A 62 -8.65 1.96 7.06
N LEU A 63 -7.43 2.49 6.91
CA LEU A 63 -7.13 3.57 5.97
C LEU A 63 -7.11 3.09 4.52
N CYS A 64 -6.69 1.85 4.28
CA CYS A 64 -6.59 1.28 2.94
C CYS A 64 -7.84 0.53 2.47
N ASP A 65 -8.61 -0.07 3.39
CA ASP A 65 -9.86 -0.78 3.11
C ASP A 65 -11.03 0.21 2.98
N VAL A 66 -10.91 1.15 2.03
CA VAL A 66 -11.91 2.19 1.77
C VAL A 66 -13.17 1.51 1.23
N GLY A 67 -14.21 1.44 2.07
CA GLY A 67 -15.46 0.76 1.75
C GLY A 67 -15.65 -0.60 2.41
N GLY A 68 -14.71 -1.05 3.25
CA GLY A 68 -14.89 -2.28 4.04
C GLY A 68 -14.98 -3.54 3.19
N ALA A 69 -14.25 -3.59 2.08
CA ALA A 69 -14.23 -4.75 1.17
C ALA A 69 -13.56 -5.97 1.82
N GLY A 70 -12.82 -5.78 2.92
CA GLY A 70 -12.10 -6.86 3.62
C GLY A 70 -10.90 -7.38 2.82
N SER A 71 -10.56 -6.73 1.71
CA SER A 71 -9.51 -7.14 0.79
C SER A 71 -8.88 -5.94 0.08
N LEU A 72 -7.56 -5.95 -0.05
CA LEU A 72 -6.77 -4.90 -0.68
C LEU A 72 -6.22 -5.39 -2.02
N ASP A 73 -6.31 -4.54 -3.04
CA ASP A 73 -5.61 -4.74 -4.32
C ASP A 73 -4.10 -4.44 -4.18
N ALA A 74 -3.31 -4.76 -5.20
CA ALA A 74 -1.85 -4.53 -5.21
C ALA A 74 -1.48 -3.05 -4.94
N ASP A 75 -2.27 -2.12 -5.47
CA ASP A 75 -2.09 -0.69 -5.26
C ASP A 75 -2.39 -0.28 -3.80
N TRP A 76 -3.51 -0.73 -3.24
CA TRP A 76 -3.87 -0.47 -1.84
C TRP A 76 -2.93 -1.13 -0.85
N PHE A 77 -2.44 -2.33 -1.18
CA PHE A 77 -1.41 -3.00 -0.41
C PHE A 77 -0.10 -2.20 -0.40
N SER A 78 0.26 -1.59 -1.53
CA SER A 78 1.44 -0.73 -1.61
C SER A 78 1.32 0.49 -0.67
N VAL A 79 0.13 1.09 -0.58
CA VAL A 79 -0.18 2.17 0.36
C VAL A 79 -0.08 1.69 1.81
N ALA A 80 -0.67 0.53 2.12
CA ALA A 80 -0.63 -0.06 3.46
C ALA A 80 0.81 -0.32 3.92
N MET A 81 1.64 -0.86 3.02
CA MET A 81 3.06 -1.12 3.30
C MET A 81 3.85 0.16 3.50
N HIS A 82 3.59 1.18 2.68
CA HIS A 82 4.25 2.48 2.83
C HIS A 82 3.88 3.13 4.17
N LEU A 83 2.59 3.15 4.54
CA LEU A 83 2.13 3.63 5.85
C LEU A 83 2.75 2.84 7.01
N ALA A 84 2.87 1.52 6.88
CA ALA A 84 3.53 0.69 7.88
C ALA A 84 5.00 1.08 8.07
N MET A 85 5.72 1.33 6.97
CA MET A 85 7.12 1.76 7.05
C MET A 85 7.26 3.15 7.68
N ARG A 86 6.37 4.09 7.35
CA ARG A 86 6.34 5.44 7.95
C ARG A 86 6.07 5.37 9.46
N SER A 87 5.04 4.61 9.85
CA SER A 87 4.70 4.39 11.25
C SER A 87 5.85 3.73 12.02
N LYS A 88 6.53 2.75 11.40
CA LYS A 88 7.72 2.11 11.99
C LYS A 88 8.87 3.10 12.20
N LYS A 89 8.98 4.11 11.35
CA LYS A 89 9.97 5.19 11.45
C LYS A 89 9.62 6.23 12.52
N GLY A 90 8.49 6.08 13.21
CA GLY A 90 8.00 7.01 14.23
C GLY A 90 7.11 8.12 13.67
N GLU A 91 6.68 8.03 12.41
CA GLU A 91 5.78 9.01 11.82
C GLU A 91 4.32 8.73 12.23
N PRO A 92 3.55 9.74 12.68
CA PRO A 92 2.15 9.53 13.02
C PRO A 92 1.34 9.05 11.81
N LEU A 93 0.50 8.03 12.03
CA LEU A 93 -0.47 7.60 11.04
C LEU A 93 -1.54 8.69 10.87
N PRO A 94 -1.87 9.09 9.63
CA PRO A 94 -2.94 10.03 9.41
C PRO A 94 -4.28 9.41 9.82
N GLN A 95 -5.17 10.19 10.45
CA GLN A 95 -6.50 9.69 10.85
C GLN A 95 -7.42 9.45 9.65
N VAL A 96 -7.20 10.19 8.56
CA VAL A 96 -7.92 10.06 7.29
C VAL A 96 -6.90 9.90 6.19
N LEU A 97 -7.14 8.97 5.27
CA LEU A 97 -6.25 8.77 4.15
C LEU A 97 -6.33 9.99 3.20
N PRO A 98 -5.25 10.78 3.04
CA PRO A 98 -5.26 11.92 2.13
C PRO A 98 -5.39 11.46 0.67
N PRO A 99 -5.90 12.31 -0.24
CA PRO A 99 -6.02 11.99 -1.66
C PRO A 99 -4.67 11.66 -2.33
N GLU A 100 -3.55 12.12 -1.77
CA GLU A 100 -2.19 11.81 -2.23
C GLU A 100 -1.80 10.33 -2.03
N TYR A 101 -2.43 9.66 -1.06
CA TYR A 101 -2.22 8.24 -0.80
C TYR A 101 -3.15 7.37 -1.63
N VAL A 102 -4.22 7.93 -2.19
CA VAL A 102 -5.15 7.20 -3.06
C VAL A 102 -4.40 6.82 -4.34
N PRO A 103 -4.27 5.52 -4.64
CA PRO A 103 -3.57 5.10 -5.84
C PRO A 103 -4.33 5.55 -7.09
N PRO A 104 -3.62 5.85 -8.19
CA PRO A 104 -4.25 6.30 -9.43
C PRO A 104 -5.27 5.30 -10.00
N SER A 105 -5.09 4.00 -9.74
CA SER A 105 -6.03 2.95 -10.13
C SER A 105 -7.40 3.03 -9.43
N ALA A 106 -7.50 3.77 -8.33
CA ALA A 106 -8.73 3.97 -7.55
C ALA A 106 -9.31 5.40 -7.69
N ARG A 107 -8.72 6.24 -8.56
CA ARG A 107 -9.19 7.59 -8.87
C ARG A 107 -10.18 7.61 -10.03
#